data_AF-A0A3B9HJB3-F1
#
_entry.id   AF-A0A3B9HJB3-F1
#
_cell.length_a   1.000
_cell.length_b   1.000
_cell.length_c   1.000
_cell.angle_alpha   90.00
_cell.angle_beta   90.00
_cell.angle_gamma   90.00
#
_symmetry.space_group_name_H-M   'P 1'
#
loop_
_entity.id
_entity.type
_entity.pdbx_description
1 polymer ?
#
loop_
_entity_poly.entity_id
_entity_poly.type
_entity_poly.pdbx_seq_one_letter_code
_entity_poly.pdbx_strand_id
1 'polypeptide(L)'
;ATTQQITAGMTGIYNVTIDPADQVCNIFKEFRVEMVTDTCDPIVEIPNAFSPNNDGVNDFFSLYGAAVTDLDLLIYNRWGELVYETHDIGIVNNMQAGWDGTFRGEPQEMGAYAYFLKATGGSGNSVVLKGSVTLIR
;
A
#
# COMPACT_ATOMS: atom_id res chain seq x y z
N ALA A 1 -30.08 -29.08 -9.47
CA ALA A 1 -29.47 -27.75 -9.27
C ALA A 1 -28.16 -27.76 -10.04
N THR A 2 -28.07 -27.00 -11.13
CA THR A 2 -26.88 -26.89 -11.98
C THR A 2 -26.14 -25.62 -11.59
N THR A 3 -24.96 -25.74 -11.00
CA THR A 3 -24.12 -24.57 -10.69
C THR A 3 -23.01 -24.49 -11.72
N GLN A 4 -23.14 -23.56 -12.66
CA GLN A 4 -22.01 -23.05 -13.45
C GLN A 4 -21.60 -21.70 -12.85
N GLN A 5 -20.30 -21.49 -12.69
CA GLN A 5 -19.73 -20.20 -12.30
C GLN A 5 -19.07 -19.56 -13.52
N ILE A 6 -19.27 -18.26 -13.69
CA ILE A 6 -18.61 -17.45 -14.71
C ILE A 6 -17.93 -16.30 -13.97
N THR A 7 -16.63 -16.14 -14.16
CA THR A 7 -15.86 -15.03 -13.58
C THR A 7 -15.76 -13.91 -14.61
N ALA A 8 -16.23 -12.71 -14.26
CA ALA A 8 -16.06 -11.51 -15.06
C ALA A 8 -14.68 -10.88 -14.75
N GLY A 9 -13.83 -10.71 -15.77
CA GLY A 9 -12.51 -10.11 -15.64
C GLY A 9 -12.47 -8.60 -15.89
N MET A 10 -13.60 -8.00 -16.28
CA MET A 10 -13.71 -6.57 -16.59
C MET A 10 -15.04 -6.04 -16.07
N THR A 11 -15.11 -4.73 -15.87
CA THR A 11 -16.36 -4.04 -15.57
C THR A 11 -17.24 -3.93 -16.81
N GLY A 12 -18.54 -4.06 -16.64
CA GLY A 12 -19.50 -3.94 -17.73
C GLY A 12 -20.82 -4.61 -17.42
N ILE A 13 -21.69 -4.64 -18.43
CA ILE A 13 -22.98 -5.33 -18.36
C ILE A 13 -22.80 -6.71 -18.98
N TYR A 14 -23.13 -7.75 -18.21
CA TYR A 14 -23.10 -9.14 -18.65
C TYR A 14 -24.53 -9.67 -18.75
N ASN A 15 -24.82 -10.36 -19.86
CA ASN A 15 -26.12 -10.98 -20.09
C ASN A 15 -26.00 -12.49 -19.91
N VAL A 16 -26.77 -13.03 -18.98
CA VAL A 16 -26.95 -14.47 -18.82
C VAL A 16 -28.22 -14.86 -19.56
N THR A 17 -28.05 -15.56 -20.67
CA THR A 17 -29.17 -16.06 -21.48
C THR A 17 -29.50 -17.49 -21.04
N ILE A 18 -30.78 -17.75 -20.79
CA ILE A 18 -31.31 -19.09 -20.64
C ILE A 18 -31.83 -19.49 -22.02
N ASP A 19 -31.23 -20.51 -22.62
CA ASP A 19 -31.68 -21.08 -23.90
C ASP A 19 -32.55 -22.32 -23.61
N PRO A 20 -33.89 -22.19 -23.58
CA PRO A 20 -34.77 -23.35 -23.56
C PRO A 20 -34.72 -24.03 -24.93
N ALA A 21 -34.58 -25.37 -24.94
CA ALA A 21 -34.37 -26.20 -26.14
C ALA A 21 -35.35 -25.97 -27.32
N ASP A 22 -36.49 -25.30 -27.07
CA ASP A 22 -37.51 -24.99 -28.07
C ASP A 22 -37.27 -23.66 -28.82
N GLN A 23 -36.25 -22.87 -28.48
CA GLN A 23 -35.83 -21.60 -29.14
C GLN A 23 -36.91 -20.50 -29.31
N VAL A 24 -38.06 -20.62 -28.65
CA VAL A 24 -39.19 -19.68 -28.81
C VAL A 24 -39.05 -18.43 -27.92
N CYS A 25 -38.31 -18.50 -26.81
CA CYS A 25 -38.23 -17.42 -25.84
C CYS A 25 -36.79 -17.21 -25.34
N ASN A 26 -36.16 -16.12 -25.80
CA ASN A 26 -34.87 -15.68 -25.27
C ASN A 26 -35.10 -14.97 -23.94
N ILE A 27 -34.95 -15.70 -22.83
CA ILE A 27 -35.00 -15.12 -21.49
C ILE A 27 -33.56 -14.78 -21.09
N PHE A 28 -33.29 -13.52 -20.81
CA PHE A 28 -31.99 -13.09 -20.32
C PHE A 28 -32.11 -12.32 -19.01
N LYS A 29 -31.03 -12.34 -18.23
CA LYS A 29 -30.86 -11.50 -17.04
C LYS A 29 -29.59 -10.68 -17.19
N GLU A 30 -29.72 -9.37 -16.99
CA GLU A 30 -28.59 -8.45 -16.98
C GLU A 30 -27.95 -8.40 -15.59
N PHE A 31 -26.62 -8.42 -15.56
CA PHE A 31 -25.79 -8.21 -14.38
C PHE A 31 -24.83 -7.07 -14.65
N ARG A 32 -24.80 -6.08 -13.76
CA ARG A 32 -23.81 -4.99 -13.80
C ARG A 32 -22.63 -5.38 -12.92
N VAL A 33 -21.46 -5.45 -13.52
CA VAL A 33 -20.18 -5.66 -12.84
C VAL A 33 -19.45 -4.32 -12.82
N GLU A 34 -19.27 -3.76 -11.64
CA GLU A 34 -18.59 -2.49 -11.42
C GLU A 34 -17.16 -2.72 -10.92
N MET A 35 -16.30 -1.69 -11.02
CA MET A 35 -14.95 -1.80 -10.47
C MET A 35 -15.14 -1.85 -8.96
N VAL A 36 -14.68 -2.93 -8.34
CA VAL A 36 -14.52 -2.94 -6.89
C VAL A 36 -13.29 -2.10 -6.61
N THR A 37 -13.49 -0.82 -6.33
CA THR A 37 -12.45 -0.03 -5.68
C THR A 37 -12.21 -0.65 -4.31
N ASP A 38 -10.96 -0.89 -3.95
CA ASP A 38 -10.64 -1.18 -2.55
C ASP A 38 -11.22 -0.03 -1.73
N THR A 39 -12.08 -0.37 -0.76
CA THR A 39 -12.74 0.61 0.13
C THR A 39 -12.30 0.41 1.56
N CYS A 40 -11.18 -0.29 1.76
CA CYS A 40 -10.61 -0.48 3.08
C CYS A 40 -9.88 0.79 3.54
N ASP A 41 -9.91 1.01 4.85
CA ASP A 41 -9.04 1.97 5.51
C ASP A 41 -7.58 1.45 5.50
N PRO A 42 -6.59 2.35 5.50
CA PRO A 42 -5.19 1.94 5.44
C PRO A 42 -4.76 1.29 6.77
N ILE A 43 -4.06 0.18 6.68
CA ILE A 43 -3.38 -0.46 7.82
C ILE A 43 -1.89 -0.27 7.60
N VAL A 44 -1.19 0.39 8.53
CA VAL A 44 0.25 0.62 8.44
C VAL A 44 0.92 0.37 9.78
N GLU A 45 2.02 -0.37 9.74
CA GLU A 45 2.95 -0.64 10.83
C GLU A 45 4.32 -0.04 10.49
N ILE A 46 4.92 0.64 11.47
CA ILE A 46 6.19 1.34 11.30
C ILE A 46 7.23 0.66 12.19
N PRO A 47 8.38 0.23 11.63
CA PRO A 47 9.45 -0.35 12.43
C PRO A 47 10.07 0.71 13.35
N ASN A 48 10.57 0.26 14.50
CA ASN A 48 11.19 1.14 15.49
C ASN A 48 12.70 1.35 15.26
N ALA A 49 13.35 0.52 14.45
CA ALA A 49 14.76 0.59 14.13
C ALA A 49 15.10 -0.08 12.80
N PHE A 50 16.22 0.31 12.19
CA PHE A 50 16.81 -0.29 10.99
C PHE A 50 18.34 -0.14 11.01
N SER A 51 19.04 -1.03 10.30
CA SER A 51 20.49 -1.19 10.31
C SER A 51 21.05 -1.19 8.89
N PRO A 52 21.40 -0.03 8.28
CA PRO A 52 21.99 0.03 6.94
C PRO A 52 23.46 -0.41 6.97
N ASN A 53 23.69 -1.71 7.15
CA ASN A 53 24.99 -2.37 7.21
C ASN A 53 25.27 -3.25 5.97
N ASN A 54 24.32 -3.31 5.04
CA ASN A 54 24.36 -4.04 3.78
C ASN A 54 24.47 -5.56 3.97
N ASP A 55 23.79 -6.10 4.98
CA ASP A 55 23.66 -7.55 5.23
C ASP A 55 22.38 -8.16 4.64
N GLY A 56 21.51 -7.32 4.06
CA GLY A 56 20.22 -7.70 3.46
C GLY A 56 19.05 -7.72 4.44
N VAL A 57 19.26 -7.36 5.71
CA VAL A 57 18.26 -7.42 6.78
C VAL A 57 18.07 -6.05 7.41
N ASN A 58 16.88 -5.47 7.22
CA ASN A 58 16.54 -4.13 7.74
C ASN A 58 17.53 -3.03 7.31
N ASP A 59 18.10 -3.14 6.11
CA ASP A 59 18.99 -2.12 5.55
C ASP A 59 18.26 -0.81 5.20
N PHE A 60 16.95 -0.91 4.98
CA PHE A 60 16.09 0.20 4.64
C PHE A 60 15.01 0.38 5.70
N PHE A 61 14.66 1.62 5.97
CA PHE A 61 13.46 1.97 6.69
C PHE A 61 12.25 1.82 5.76
N SER A 62 11.73 0.60 5.71
CA SER A 62 10.54 0.20 4.96
C SER A 62 9.29 0.19 5.84
N LEU A 63 8.12 0.37 5.24
CA LEU A 63 6.84 0.31 5.95
C LEU A 63 6.19 -1.06 5.71
N TYR A 64 5.34 -1.49 6.63
CA TYR A 64 4.53 -2.70 6.47
C TYR A 64 3.05 -2.33 6.53
N GLY A 65 2.20 -2.96 5.73
CA GLY A 65 0.80 -2.56 5.72
C GLY A 65 -0.08 -3.20 4.65
N ALA A 66 -1.35 -2.81 4.64
CA ALA A 66 -2.34 -3.24 3.67
C ALA A 66 -3.30 -2.09 3.33
N ALA A 67 -3.91 -2.17 2.15
CA ALA A 67 -4.88 -1.18 1.66
C ALA A 67 -4.37 0.27 1.63
N VAL A 68 -3.05 0.49 1.51
CA VAL A 68 -2.45 1.81 1.32
C VAL A 68 -2.48 2.17 -0.16
N THR A 69 -3.21 3.22 -0.50
CA THR A 69 -3.30 3.74 -1.86
C THR A 69 -2.45 4.97 -2.09
N ASP A 70 -2.12 5.69 -1.02
CA ASP A 70 -1.31 6.90 -1.05
C ASP A 70 -0.60 7.11 0.30
N LEU A 71 0.57 7.75 0.30
CA LEU A 71 1.30 8.07 1.53
C LEU A 71 2.14 9.34 1.40
N ASP A 72 2.33 10.04 2.52
CA ASP A 72 3.28 11.13 2.71
C ASP A 72 4.20 10.75 3.89
N LEU A 73 5.44 10.37 3.63
CA LEU A 73 6.43 10.05 4.67
C LEU A 73 7.50 11.13 4.74
N LEU A 74 7.70 11.70 5.92
CA LEU A 74 8.72 12.71 6.23
C LEU A 74 9.56 12.23 7.41
N ILE A 75 10.89 12.31 7.29
CA ILE A 75 11.84 11.94 8.35
C ILE A 75 12.78 13.09 8.61
N TYR A 76 12.96 13.42 9.89
CA TYR A 76 13.75 14.54 10.39
C TYR A 76 14.87 14.05 11.29
N ASN A 77 16.02 14.71 11.19
CA ASN A 77 17.11 14.51 12.14
C ASN A 77 16.87 15.27 13.46
N ARG A 78 17.81 15.11 14.41
CA ARG A 78 17.74 15.73 15.74
C ARG A 78 17.66 17.26 15.75
N TRP A 79 18.05 17.92 14.65
CA TRP A 79 18.04 19.37 14.51
C TRP A 79 16.77 19.88 13.81
N GLY A 80 15.84 18.99 13.44
CA GLY A 80 14.62 19.34 12.72
C GLY A 80 14.81 19.52 11.22
N GLU A 81 15.97 19.15 10.67
CA GLU A 81 16.17 19.14 9.21
C GLU A 81 15.52 17.90 8.62
N LEU A 82 14.74 18.09 7.56
CA LEU A 82 14.13 17.02 6.76
C LEU A 82 15.25 16.28 6.01
N VAL A 83 15.48 15.02 6.37
CA VAL A 83 16.53 14.18 5.79
C VAL A 83 16.00 13.18 4.78
N TYR A 84 14.71 12.87 4.81
CA TYR A 84 14.08 11.99 3.84
C TYR A 84 12.60 12.33 3.68
N GLU A 85 12.13 12.29 2.44
CA GLU A 85 10.74 12.52 2.05
C GLU A 85 10.39 11.57 0.91
N THR A 86 9.22 10.94 0.98
CA THR A 86 8.71 10.10 -0.11
C THR A 86 7.20 10.04 -0.11
N HIS A 87 6.66 9.89 -1.32
CA HIS A 87 5.24 9.63 -1.60
C HIS A 87 5.06 8.27 -2.32
N ASP A 88 6.15 7.50 -2.44
CA ASP A 88 6.16 6.25 -3.17
C ASP A 88 5.61 5.12 -2.30
N ILE A 89 4.43 4.60 -2.69
CA ILE A 89 3.84 3.43 -2.04
C ILE A 89 4.69 2.15 -2.20
N GLY A 90 5.66 2.14 -3.13
CA GLY A 90 6.59 1.04 -3.36
C GLY A 90 7.51 0.71 -2.18
N ILE A 91 7.54 1.56 -1.14
CA ILE A 91 8.25 1.30 0.13
C ILE A 91 7.44 0.41 1.09
N VAL A 92 6.15 0.21 0.84
CA VAL A 92 5.26 -0.60 1.68
C VAL A 92 5.42 -2.07 1.30
N ASN A 93 5.70 -2.92 2.29
CA ASN A 93 5.99 -4.36 2.14
C ASN A 93 7.18 -4.67 1.22
N ASN A 94 8.12 -3.73 1.07
CA ASN A 94 9.32 -3.91 0.27
C ASN A 94 10.57 -3.62 1.10
N MET A 95 11.26 -4.69 1.51
CA MET A 95 12.44 -4.63 2.38
C MET A 95 13.68 -4.00 1.71
N GLN A 96 13.63 -3.74 0.40
CA GLN A 96 14.72 -3.14 -0.37
C GLN A 96 14.41 -1.69 -0.79
N ALA A 97 13.34 -1.10 -0.25
CA ALA A 97 12.92 0.26 -0.56
C ALA A 97 12.63 1.05 0.72
N GLY A 98 12.81 2.36 0.65
CA GLY A 98 12.67 3.27 1.78
C GLY A 98 13.95 4.07 2.01
N TRP A 99 14.12 4.56 3.23
CA TRP A 99 15.29 5.34 3.59
C TRP A 99 16.44 4.44 4.04
N ASP A 100 17.59 4.56 3.39
CA ASP A 100 18.80 3.76 3.67
C ASP A 100 19.72 4.40 4.74
N GLY A 101 19.24 5.45 5.41
CA GLY A 101 20.05 6.17 6.40
C GLY A 101 21.07 7.13 5.78
N THR A 102 20.97 7.46 4.49
CA THR A 102 21.80 8.49 3.86
C THR A 102 21.04 9.79 3.65
N PHE A 103 21.75 10.91 3.62
CA PHE A 103 21.19 12.21 3.26
C PHE A 103 22.26 13.04 2.55
N ARG A 104 21.90 13.62 1.40
CA ARG A 104 22.82 14.35 0.51
C ARG A 104 24.10 13.55 0.15
N GLY A 105 23.95 12.23 -0.01
CA GLY A 105 25.05 11.32 -0.35
C GLY A 105 25.92 10.90 0.84
N GLU A 106 25.66 11.42 2.04
CA GLU A 106 26.45 11.11 3.24
C GLU A 106 25.66 10.22 4.22
N PRO A 107 26.30 9.17 4.78
CA PRO A 107 25.70 8.37 5.83
C PRO A 107 25.36 9.21 7.05
N GLN A 108 24.12 9.10 7.54
CA GLN A 108 23.67 9.83 8.72
C GLN A 108 24.17 9.18 10.02
N GLU A 109 24.19 9.95 11.11
CA GLU A 109 24.66 9.47 12.42
C GLU A 109 23.72 8.42 13.02
N MET A 110 24.24 7.54 13.87
CA MET A 110 23.37 6.68 14.68
C MET A 110 22.54 7.51 15.65
N GLY A 111 21.27 7.16 15.80
CA GLY A 111 20.36 7.87 16.70
C GLY A 111 18.90 7.77 16.32
N ALA A 112 18.07 8.51 17.05
CA ALA A 112 16.64 8.59 16.79
C ALA A 112 16.33 9.70 15.78
N TYR A 113 15.52 9.36 14.79
CA TYR A 113 15.00 10.25 13.75
C TYR A 113 13.49 10.35 13.90
N ALA A 114 12.96 11.56 13.94
CA ALA A 114 11.53 11.76 14.05
C ALA A 114 10.87 11.53 12.69
N TYR A 115 9.72 10.85 12.66
CA TYR A 115 8.95 10.70 11.43
C TYR A 115 7.53 11.26 11.59
N PHE A 116 7.01 11.70 10.46
CA PHE A 116 5.59 11.98 10.24
C PHE A 116 5.16 11.16 9.03
N LEU A 117 4.15 10.32 9.20
CA LEU A 117 3.52 9.56 8.13
C LEU A 117 2.04 9.91 8.08
N LYS A 118 1.55 10.24 6.89
CA LYS A 118 0.12 10.20 6.57
C LYS A 118 -0.08 9.13 5.52
N ALA A 119 -0.95 8.14 5.78
CA ALA A 119 -1.29 7.10 4.82
C ALA A 119 -2.79 7.15 4.54
N THR A 120 -3.18 6.99 3.28
CA THR A 120 -4.57 7.00 2.83
C THR A 120 -4.90 5.66 2.21
N GLY A 121 -6.09 5.13 2.53
CA GLY A 121 -6.57 3.88 1.97
C GLY A 121 -7.64 4.10 0.91
N GLY A 122 -8.07 2.99 0.30
CA GLY A 122 -9.03 3.03 -0.79
C GLY A 122 -10.42 3.55 -0.40
N SER A 123 -10.76 3.54 0.90
CA SER A 123 -11.95 4.23 1.44
C SER A 123 -11.90 5.76 1.29
N GLY A 124 -10.71 6.33 1.04
CA GLY A 124 -10.44 7.76 1.11
C GLY A 124 -10.13 8.27 2.52
N ASN A 125 -10.23 7.44 3.55
CA ASN A 125 -9.82 7.81 4.90
C ASN A 125 -8.29 7.75 5.03
N SER A 126 -7.74 8.61 5.89
CA SER A 126 -6.31 8.63 6.19
C SER A 126 -6.04 8.35 7.67
N VAL A 127 -4.92 7.67 7.93
CA VAL A 127 -4.29 7.55 9.25
C VAL A 127 -3.03 8.40 9.30
N VAL A 128 -2.80 9.06 10.44
CA VAL A 128 -1.57 9.82 10.69
C VAL A 128 -0.80 9.16 11.82
N LEU A 129 0.45 8.80 11.55
CA LEU A 129 1.37 8.19 12.50
C LEU A 129 2.56 9.12 12.71
N LYS A 130 2.96 9.29 13.97
CA LYS A 130 4.11 10.12 14.36
C LYS A 130 4.91 9.38 15.41
N GLY A 131 6.23 9.47 15.35
CA GLY A 131 7.10 8.79 16.30
C GLY A 131 8.56 9.01 15.95
N SER A 132 9.39 8.08 16.39
CA SER A 132 10.80 8.04 16.01
C SER A 132 11.23 6.65 15.59
N VAL A 133 12.16 6.60 14.64
CA VAL A 133 12.88 5.40 14.22
C VAL A 133 14.34 5.53 14.63
N THR A 134 14.95 4.43 15.04
CA THR A 134 16.36 4.38 15.42
C THR A 134 17.22 3.87 14.25
N LEU A 135 18.19 4.67 13.81
CA LEU A 135 19.25 4.22 12.92
C LEU A 135 20.38 3.64 13.76
N ILE A 136 20.70 2.36 13.54
CA ILE A 136 21.81 1.64 14.21
C ILE A 136 22.84 1.15 13.18
N ARG A 137 24.07 0.85 13.64
CA ARG A 137 25.14 0.23 12.84
C ARG A 137 25.92 -0.78 13.68
#